data_AF-A0A534PYZ1-F1
#
_entry.id   AF-A0A534PYZ1-F1
#
_cell.length_a   1.000
_cell.length_b   1.000
_cell.length_c   1.000
_cell.angle_alpha   90.00
_cell.angle_beta   90.00
_cell.angle_gamma   90.00
#
_symmetry.space_group_name_H-M   'P 1'
#
loop_
_entity.id
_entity.type
_entity.pdbx_description
1 polymer ?
#
loop_
_entity_poly.entity_id
_entity_poly.type
_entity_poly.pdbx_seq_one_letter_code
_entity_poly.pdbx_strand_id
1 'polypeptide(L)'
;MIALAVLAAFACGFALLRGPGAVVLGLALSGAAWSAGLLLFGATGAGADLALLAAAGVAWRFGEQRSLVQRGRVNNVHRAVSAGAAVVVAALFLEQSVRYPDGGWDAVAIWNLRARALFAAPHQPGLVFSPELPAQHPDYPILLPALVAHGWFALGNRTAAVPIAISFLFAAAGVAALASAVSARRGPTIALAAALLLHGTPELLTLAWNQYADVKLAMLLLVAVALAVEERFAL
;
A
#
# COMPACT_ATOMS: atom_id res chain seq x y z
N MET A 1 10.32 10.90 -14.23
CA MET A 1 10.38 10.52 -12.79
C MET A 1 9.10 9.82 -12.34
N ILE A 2 7.91 10.44 -12.43
CA ILE A 2 6.61 9.79 -12.10
C ILE A 2 6.47 8.37 -12.68
N ALA A 3 6.65 8.22 -14.00
CA ALA A 3 6.50 6.92 -14.65
C ALA A 3 7.48 5.86 -14.13
N LEU A 4 8.71 6.27 -13.77
CA LEU A 4 9.73 5.37 -13.23
C LEU A 4 9.36 4.89 -11.82
N ALA A 5 8.96 5.82 -10.94
CA ALA A 5 8.53 5.55 -9.58
C ALA A 5 7.32 4.60 -9.53
N VAL A 6 6.31 4.90 -10.34
CA VAL A 6 5.10 4.08 -10.49
C VAL A 6 5.47 2.70 -11.04
N LEU A 7 6.26 2.65 -12.12
CA LEU A 7 6.68 1.38 -12.72
C LEU A 7 7.48 0.55 -11.72
N ALA A 8 8.42 1.12 -10.98
CA ALA A 8 9.21 0.43 -9.98
C ALA A 8 8.34 -0.13 -8.85
N ALA A 9 7.41 0.68 -8.32
CA ALA A 9 6.49 0.26 -7.27
C ALA A 9 5.60 -0.92 -7.72
N PHE A 10 5.04 -0.89 -8.92
CA PHE A 10 4.17 -1.98 -9.37
C PHE A 10 4.94 -3.19 -9.91
N ALA A 11 6.00 -2.98 -10.69
CA ALA A 11 6.75 -4.07 -11.32
C ALA A 11 7.37 -5.02 -10.30
N CYS A 12 7.92 -4.52 -9.18
CA CYS A 12 8.49 -5.39 -8.15
C CYS A 12 7.43 -6.26 -7.46
N GLY A 13 6.26 -5.71 -7.19
CA GLY A 13 5.12 -6.46 -6.65
C GLY A 13 4.62 -7.52 -7.62
N PHE A 14 4.40 -7.15 -8.89
CA PHE A 14 3.90 -8.07 -9.93
C PHE A 14 4.93 -9.11 -10.39
N ALA A 15 6.22 -8.86 -10.19
CA ALA A 15 7.26 -9.86 -10.42
C ALA A 15 7.16 -11.02 -9.41
N LEU A 16 6.65 -10.76 -8.20
CA LEU A 16 6.60 -11.72 -7.10
C LEU A 16 5.20 -12.35 -6.90
N LEU A 17 4.14 -11.59 -7.16
CA LEU A 17 2.76 -12.00 -6.89
C LEU A 17 1.83 -11.56 -8.02
N ARG A 18 0.86 -12.41 -8.41
CA ARG A 18 -0.24 -12.00 -9.30
C ARG A 18 -1.46 -11.54 -8.53
N GLY A 19 -2.18 -10.58 -9.11
CA GLY A 19 -3.43 -10.08 -8.58
C GLY A 19 -3.25 -8.93 -7.59
N PRO A 20 -4.30 -8.58 -6.83
CA PRO A 20 -4.32 -7.35 -6.03
C PRO A 20 -3.27 -7.28 -4.92
N GLY A 21 -2.86 -8.43 -4.35
CA GLY A 21 -1.81 -8.47 -3.34
C GLY A 21 -0.45 -7.95 -3.85
N ALA A 22 -0.23 -8.00 -5.16
CA ALA A 22 0.96 -7.44 -5.80
C ALA A 22 1.07 -5.92 -5.62
N VAL A 23 -0.06 -5.21 -5.61
CA VAL A 23 -0.08 -3.76 -5.39
C VAL A 23 0.37 -3.43 -3.96
N VAL A 24 -0.17 -4.15 -2.97
CA VAL A 24 0.21 -3.99 -1.56
C VAL A 24 1.70 -4.27 -1.37
N LEU A 25 2.19 -5.40 -1.90
CA LEU A 25 3.59 -5.77 -1.81
C LEU A 25 4.49 -4.76 -2.54
N GLY A 26 4.12 -4.35 -3.73
CA GLY A 26 4.88 -3.40 -4.54
C GLY A 26 5.04 -2.03 -3.89
N LEU A 27 3.96 -1.47 -3.33
CA LEU A 27 4.01 -0.22 -2.58
C LEU A 27 4.91 -0.34 -1.34
N ALA A 28 4.83 -1.47 -0.62
CA ALA A 28 5.67 -1.69 0.54
C ALA A 28 7.15 -1.86 0.18
N LEU A 29 7.47 -2.61 -0.88
CA LEU A 29 8.84 -2.75 -1.39
C LEU A 29 9.39 -1.41 -1.87
N SER A 30 8.57 -0.59 -2.53
CA SER A 30 8.93 0.78 -2.91
C SER A 30 9.27 1.64 -1.69
N GLY A 31 8.41 1.67 -0.69
CA GLY A 31 8.64 2.42 0.55
C GLY A 31 9.85 1.92 1.34
N ALA A 32 10.05 0.59 1.39
CA ALA A 32 11.19 -0.02 2.07
C ALA A 32 12.52 0.27 1.37
N ALA A 33 12.56 0.17 0.03
CA ALA A 33 13.77 0.48 -0.74
C ALA A 33 14.14 1.96 -0.64
N TRP A 34 13.15 2.86 -0.69
CA TRP A 34 13.39 4.29 -0.45
C TRP A 34 13.85 4.56 0.98
N SER A 35 13.24 3.91 1.98
CA SER A 35 13.71 4.02 3.37
C SER A 35 15.15 3.56 3.53
N ALA A 36 15.50 2.40 2.96
CA ALA A 36 16.84 1.85 3.01
C ALA A 36 17.85 2.75 2.28
N GLY A 37 17.49 3.26 1.10
CA GLY A 37 18.35 4.20 0.36
C GLY A 37 18.66 5.45 1.17
N LEU A 38 17.64 6.00 1.83
CA LEU A 38 17.79 7.19 2.67
C LEU A 38 18.69 6.91 3.88
N LEU A 39 18.49 5.78 4.56
CA LEU A 39 19.23 5.41 5.77
C LEU A 39 20.68 5.01 5.48
N LEU A 40 20.92 4.30 4.38
CA LEU A 40 22.25 3.78 4.04
C LEU A 40 23.12 4.81 3.32
N PHE A 41 22.52 5.66 2.49
CA PHE A 41 23.26 6.56 1.60
C PHE A 41 23.01 8.04 1.86
N GLY A 42 22.13 8.38 2.81
CA GLY A 42 21.80 9.77 3.15
C GLY A 42 21.10 10.54 2.03
N ALA A 43 20.71 9.86 0.95
CA ALA A 43 20.01 10.40 -0.20
C ALA A 43 19.26 9.29 -0.91
N THR A 44 18.08 9.62 -1.43
CA THR A 44 17.32 8.75 -2.33
C THR A 44 17.10 9.46 -3.66
N GLY A 45 16.91 8.67 -4.71
CA GLY A 45 16.68 9.17 -6.06
C GLY A 45 16.39 8.02 -7.00
N ALA A 46 16.47 8.28 -8.31
CA ALA A 46 16.17 7.28 -9.34
C ALA A 46 16.91 5.94 -9.19
N GLY A 47 18.06 5.92 -8.49
CA GLY A 47 18.82 4.71 -8.22
C GLY A 47 18.04 3.64 -7.43
N ALA A 48 17.21 4.03 -6.47
CA ALA A 48 16.37 3.09 -5.72
C ALA A 48 15.32 2.44 -6.64
N ASP A 49 14.70 3.24 -7.52
CA ASP A 49 13.71 2.76 -8.49
C ASP A 49 14.34 1.83 -9.52
N LEU A 50 15.55 2.17 -10.00
CA LEU A 50 16.31 1.32 -10.92
C LEU A 50 16.72 0.00 -10.26
N ALA A 51 17.14 0.02 -8.99
CA ALA A 51 17.45 -1.19 -8.24
C ALA A 51 16.21 -2.07 -8.06
N LEU A 52 15.06 -1.48 -7.75
CA LEU A 52 13.78 -2.20 -7.68
C LEU A 52 13.39 -2.81 -9.02
N LEU A 53 13.56 -2.09 -10.13
CA LEU A 53 13.27 -2.61 -11.47
C LEU A 53 14.23 -3.74 -11.86
N ALA A 54 15.51 -3.62 -11.54
CA ALA A 54 16.48 -4.69 -11.77
C ALA A 54 16.13 -5.94 -10.95
N ALA A 55 15.81 -5.78 -9.66
CA ALA A 55 15.35 -6.86 -8.80
C ALA A 55 14.05 -7.49 -9.33
N ALA A 56 13.11 -6.68 -9.80
CA ALA A 56 11.87 -7.14 -10.43
C ALA A 56 12.15 -7.94 -11.71
N GLY A 57 13.09 -7.51 -12.55
CA GLY A 57 13.50 -8.22 -13.76
C GLY A 57 14.14 -9.58 -13.46
N VAL A 58 14.99 -9.65 -12.44
CA VAL A 58 15.58 -10.91 -11.94
C VAL A 58 14.48 -11.81 -11.38
N ALA A 59 13.62 -11.30 -10.50
CA ALA A 59 12.50 -12.06 -9.92
C ALA A 59 11.53 -12.57 -11.00
N TRP A 60 11.26 -11.77 -12.03
CA TRP A 60 10.43 -12.21 -13.16
C TRP A 60 11.12 -13.31 -13.97
N ARG A 61 12.44 -13.19 -14.20
CA ARG A 61 13.20 -14.13 -15.03
C ARG A 61 13.38 -15.50 -14.38
N PHE A 62 13.47 -15.53 -13.05
CA PHE A 62 13.84 -16.73 -12.29
C PHE A 62 12.77 -17.19 -11.28
N GLY A 63 11.77 -16.37 -10.98
CA GLY A 63 10.73 -16.67 -10.02
C GLY A 63 9.50 -17.34 -10.65
N GLU A 64 8.88 -18.23 -9.89
CA GLU A 64 7.54 -18.71 -10.21
C GLU A 64 6.50 -17.69 -9.73
N GLN A 65 5.69 -17.19 -10.65
CA GLN A 65 4.63 -16.25 -10.31
C GLN A 65 3.47 -16.98 -9.63
N ARG A 66 3.23 -16.67 -8.35
CA ARG A 66 2.09 -17.20 -7.60
C ARG A 66 0.80 -16.49 -7.96
N SER A 67 -0.29 -17.25 -8.06
CA SER A 67 -1.60 -16.73 -8.43
C SER A 67 -2.64 -17.11 -7.40
N LEU A 68 -3.18 -16.12 -6.70
CA LEU A 68 -4.30 -16.28 -5.76
C LEU A 68 -5.67 -16.38 -6.46
N VAL A 69 -5.73 -16.58 -7.78
CA VAL A 69 -6.98 -16.43 -8.56
C VAL A 69 -7.44 -17.78 -9.11
N GLN A 70 -8.55 -18.31 -8.57
CA GLN A 70 -9.34 -19.36 -9.23
C GLN A 70 -10.65 -18.79 -9.80
N ARG A 71 -11.06 -19.28 -10.98
CA ARG A 71 -12.29 -18.88 -11.66
C ARG A 71 -13.45 -19.79 -11.23
N GLY A 72 -14.36 -19.26 -10.42
CA GLY A 72 -15.66 -19.87 -10.14
C GLY A 72 -16.81 -19.07 -10.74
N ARG A 73 -18.01 -19.67 -10.85
CA ARG A 73 -19.22 -18.96 -11.28
C ARG A 73 -19.82 -18.17 -10.11
N VAL A 74 -20.21 -16.92 -10.38
CA VAL A 74 -20.91 -16.04 -9.42
C VAL A 74 -22.19 -15.52 -10.06
N ASN A 75 -23.28 -15.53 -9.29
CA ASN A 75 -24.53 -14.88 -9.68
C ASN A 75 -24.31 -13.37 -9.97
N ASN A 76 -24.96 -12.85 -11.00
CA ASN A 76 -24.95 -11.42 -11.35
C ASN A 76 -25.38 -10.55 -10.17
N VAL A 77 -26.33 -11.00 -9.34
CA VAL A 77 -26.81 -10.23 -8.18
C VAL A 77 -25.69 -10.02 -7.15
N HIS A 78 -24.96 -11.07 -6.76
CA HIS A 78 -23.86 -10.94 -5.79
C HIS A 78 -22.75 -10.03 -6.32
N ARG A 79 -22.45 -10.12 -7.63
CA ARG A 79 -21.50 -9.22 -8.29
C ARG A 79 -21.97 -7.76 -8.25
N ALA A 80 -23.23 -7.51 -8.59
CA ALA A 80 -23.81 -6.16 -8.58
C ALA A 80 -23.80 -5.56 -7.16
N VAL A 81 -24.20 -6.32 -6.14
CA VAL A 81 -24.19 -5.87 -4.74
C VAL A 81 -22.77 -5.53 -4.29
N SER A 82 -21.80 -6.40 -4.58
CA SER A 82 -20.41 -6.18 -4.17
C SER A 82 -19.78 -5.00 -4.90
N ALA A 83 -20.05 -4.85 -6.20
CA ALA A 83 -19.60 -3.70 -6.97
C ALA A 83 -20.24 -2.40 -6.47
N GLY A 84 -21.55 -2.42 -6.17
CA GLY A 84 -22.26 -1.28 -5.59
C GLY A 84 -21.67 -0.86 -4.25
N ALA A 85 -21.40 -1.82 -3.36
CA ALA A 85 -20.75 -1.56 -2.07
C ALA A 85 -19.35 -0.96 -2.24
N ALA A 86 -18.53 -1.50 -3.15
CA ALA A 86 -17.21 -0.96 -3.43
C ALA A 86 -17.27 0.49 -3.98
N VAL A 87 -18.25 0.80 -4.85
CA VAL A 87 -18.48 2.16 -5.36
C VAL A 87 -18.89 3.11 -4.24
N VAL A 88 -19.81 2.71 -3.38
CA VAL A 88 -20.24 3.53 -2.22
C VAL A 88 -19.06 3.79 -1.29
N VAL A 89 -18.28 2.77 -0.94
CA VAL A 89 -17.10 2.94 -0.08
C VAL A 89 -16.06 3.83 -0.73
N ALA A 90 -15.80 3.68 -2.03
CA ALA A 90 -14.87 4.56 -2.74
C ALA A 90 -15.37 6.01 -2.75
N ALA A 91 -16.66 6.25 -2.96
CA ALA A 91 -17.25 7.58 -2.91
C ALA A 91 -17.11 8.20 -1.52
N LEU A 92 -17.41 7.45 -0.45
CA LEU A 92 -17.24 7.91 0.94
C LEU A 92 -15.78 8.20 1.26
N PHE A 93 -14.86 7.34 0.82
CA PHE A 93 -13.43 7.56 0.99
C PHE A 93 -12.97 8.85 0.32
N LEU A 94 -13.39 9.09 -0.93
CA LEU A 94 -13.04 10.29 -1.67
C LEU A 94 -13.64 11.54 -1.01
N GLU A 95 -14.90 11.46 -0.59
CA GLU A 95 -15.60 12.56 0.09
C GLU A 95 -14.89 12.96 1.39
N GLN A 96 -14.53 11.98 2.22
CA GLN A 96 -13.78 12.21 3.46
C GLN A 96 -12.37 12.74 3.18
N SER A 97 -11.69 12.21 2.16
CA SER A 97 -10.34 12.66 1.76
C SER A 97 -10.34 14.08 1.20
N VAL A 98 -11.43 14.53 0.58
CA VAL A 98 -11.58 15.92 0.12
C VAL A 98 -11.85 16.86 1.31
N ARG A 99 -12.63 16.44 2.30
CA ARG A 99 -12.87 17.22 3.52
C ARG A 99 -11.63 17.33 4.40
N TYR A 100 -10.87 16.24 4.51
CA TYR A 100 -9.72 16.10 5.40
C TYR A 100 -8.48 15.64 4.61
N PRO A 101 -7.91 16.50 3.75
CA PRO A 101 -6.85 16.11 2.82
C PRO A 101 -5.55 15.66 3.49
N ASP A 102 -5.26 16.15 4.69
CA ASP A 102 -4.08 15.75 5.45
C ASP A 102 -4.28 14.48 6.31
N GLY A 103 -5.48 13.92 6.31
CA GLY A 103 -5.86 12.75 7.11
C GLY A 103 -6.20 13.09 8.57
N GLY A 104 -6.17 12.06 9.42
CA GLY A 104 -6.37 12.21 10.86
C GLY A 104 -5.09 12.67 11.59
N TRP A 105 -5.16 12.79 12.91
CA TRP A 105 -4.09 13.38 13.71
C TRP A 105 -2.74 12.67 13.54
N ASP A 106 -2.70 11.32 13.59
CA ASP A 106 -1.47 10.55 13.37
C ASP A 106 -0.87 10.78 11.97
N ALA A 107 -1.73 10.85 10.95
CA ALA A 107 -1.28 11.15 9.59
C ALA A 107 -0.62 12.53 9.51
N VAL A 108 -1.22 13.55 10.12
CA VAL A 108 -0.66 14.90 10.12
C VAL A 108 0.63 14.97 10.94
N ALA A 109 0.62 14.46 12.16
CA ALA A 109 1.63 14.67 13.18
C ALA A 109 2.85 13.75 13.01
N ILE A 110 2.63 12.52 12.53
CA ILE A 110 3.68 11.49 12.43
C ILE A 110 4.07 11.30 10.97
N TRP A 111 3.14 10.82 10.15
CA TRP A 111 3.47 10.26 8.83
C TRP A 111 3.77 11.33 7.78
N ASN A 112 2.84 12.27 7.59
CA ASN A 112 2.96 13.34 6.60
C ASN A 112 3.99 14.40 7.02
N LEU A 113 4.18 14.63 8.33
CA LEU A 113 5.21 15.54 8.82
C LEU A 113 6.62 15.02 8.53
N ARG A 114 6.88 13.74 8.81
CA ARG A 114 8.16 13.12 8.49
C ARG A 114 8.38 13.06 6.97
N ALA A 115 7.34 12.75 6.18
CA ALA A 115 7.43 12.84 4.73
C ALA A 115 7.82 14.25 4.25
N ARG A 116 7.28 15.31 4.90
CA ARG A 116 7.61 16.71 4.56
C ARG A 116 9.07 17.03 4.86
N ALA A 117 9.60 16.54 5.99
CA ALA A 117 11.02 16.69 6.31
C ALA A 117 11.91 16.01 5.26
N LEU A 118 11.57 14.77 4.85
CA LEU A 118 12.29 14.05 3.78
C LEU A 118 12.29 14.81 2.45
N PHE A 119 11.15 15.39 2.09
CA PHE A 119 11.00 16.12 0.82
C PHE A 119 11.67 17.49 0.84
N ALA A 120 11.57 18.22 1.96
CA ALA A 120 12.10 19.58 2.09
C ALA A 120 13.62 19.62 2.34
N ALA A 121 14.16 18.62 3.03
CA ALA A 121 15.57 18.55 3.39
C ALA A 121 16.16 17.14 3.13
N PRO A 122 16.22 16.70 1.85
CA PRO A 122 16.67 15.34 1.51
C PRO A 122 18.09 15.02 1.97
N HIS A 123 18.94 16.03 2.15
CA HIS A 123 20.32 15.89 2.62
C HIS A 123 20.44 15.90 4.16
N GLN A 124 19.32 15.97 4.88
CA GLN A 124 19.28 15.96 6.35
C GLN A 124 18.30 14.90 6.88
N PRO A 125 18.54 13.61 6.58
CA PRO A 125 17.63 12.53 6.98
C PRO A 125 17.51 12.39 8.51
N GLY A 126 18.46 12.92 9.29
CA GLY A 126 18.36 12.94 10.76
C GLY A 126 17.12 13.70 11.28
N LEU A 127 16.57 14.65 10.51
CA LEU A 127 15.40 15.42 10.93
C LEU A 127 14.17 14.56 11.17
N VAL A 128 13.99 13.45 10.44
CA VAL A 128 12.86 12.53 10.67
C VAL A 128 13.00 11.68 11.93
N PHE A 129 14.15 11.74 12.60
CA PHE A 129 14.44 11.06 13.85
C PHE A 129 14.73 12.05 14.99
N SER A 130 14.42 13.35 14.80
CA SER A 130 14.74 14.35 15.81
C SER A 130 13.99 14.06 17.13
N PRO A 131 14.69 13.98 18.27
CA PRO A 131 14.07 13.81 19.58
C PRO A 131 13.34 15.08 20.05
N GLU A 132 13.53 16.21 19.37
CA GLU A 132 12.92 17.50 19.72
C GLU A 132 11.41 17.54 19.43
N LEU A 133 10.92 16.60 18.62
CA LEU A 133 9.52 16.48 18.25
C LEU A 133 8.98 15.08 18.62
N PRO A 134 8.90 14.75 19.92
CA PRO A 134 8.59 13.39 20.38
C PRO A 134 7.20 12.91 19.96
N ALA A 135 6.25 13.83 19.79
CA ALA A 135 4.90 13.53 19.29
C ALA A 135 4.89 13.00 17.84
N GLN A 136 6.00 13.08 17.11
CA GLN A 136 6.15 12.49 15.77
C GLN A 136 6.58 11.02 15.80
N HIS A 137 6.73 10.42 16.99
CA HIS A 137 7.20 9.04 17.17
C HIS A 137 8.44 8.74 16.31
N PRO A 138 9.59 9.38 16.62
CA PRO A 138 10.82 9.22 15.84
C PRO A 138 11.30 7.75 15.81
N ASP A 139 10.91 6.96 16.81
CA ASP A 139 11.16 5.52 16.92
C ASP A 139 10.40 4.68 15.88
N TYR A 140 9.33 5.20 15.28
CA TYR A 140 8.56 4.46 14.29
C TYR A 140 9.30 4.32 12.95
N PRO A 141 9.10 3.19 12.22
CA PRO A 141 9.70 2.98 10.91
C PRO A 141 9.31 4.05 9.89
N ILE A 142 10.24 4.41 8.99
CA ILE A 142 10.02 5.46 7.98
C ILE A 142 9.41 4.97 6.66
N LEU A 143 8.96 3.71 6.57
CA LEU A 143 8.42 3.13 5.33
C LEU A 143 7.32 3.99 4.71
N LEU A 144 6.31 4.35 5.51
CA LEU A 144 5.19 5.17 5.04
C LEU A 144 5.62 6.62 4.72
N PRO A 145 6.34 7.34 5.61
CA PRO A 145 6.92 8.65 5.27
C PRO A 145 7.76 8.66 3.99
N ALA A 146 8.61 7.65 3.80
CA ALA A 146 9.48 7.53 2.64
C ALA A 146 8.68 7.25 1.36
N LEU A 147 7.63 6.43 1.43
CA LEU A 147 6.75 6.17 0.28
C LEU A 147 5.98 7.44 -0.13
N VAL A 148 5.52 8.25 0.83
CA VAL A 148 4.86 9.53 0.55
C VAL A 148 5.86 10.52 -0.06
N ALA A 149 7.05 10.66 0.54
CA ALA A 149 8.10 11.53 0.01
C ALA A 149 8.53 11.09 -1.39
N HIS A 150 8.65 9.79 -1.65
CA HIS A 150 8.91 9.24 -2.97
C HIS A 150 7.87 9.73 -4.00
N GLY A 151 6.58 9.63 -3.68
CA GLY A 151 5.53 10.15 -4.55
C GLY A 151 5.66 11.65 -4.84
N TRP A 152 6.03 12.46 -3.84
CA TRP A 152 6.27 13.90 -4.03
C TRP A 152 7.51 14.20 -4.88
N PHE A 153 8.63 13.50 -4.67
CA PHE A 153 9.81 13.60 -5.53
C PHE A 153 9.50 13.21 -6.97
N ALA A 154 8.70 12.16 -7.15
CA ALA A 154 8.28 11.71 -8.45
C ALA A 154 7.46 12.80 -9.18
N LEU A 155 6.52 13.45 -8.48
CA LEU A 155 5.69 14.56 -8.99
C LEU A 155 6.44 15.90 -9.11
N GLY A 156 7.54 16.07 -8.39
CA GLY A 156 8.25 17.35 -8.27
C GLY A 156 7.53 18.37 -7.39
N ASN A 157 6.45 18.00 -6.70
CA ASN A 157 5.72 18.88 -5.79
C ASN A 157 5.07 18.11 -4.63
N ARG A 158 4.75 18.86 -3.57
CA ARG A 158 3.98 18.35 -2.42
C ARG A 158 2.49 18.49 -2.70
N THR A 159 1.75 17.40 -2.58
CA THR A 159 0.29 17.36 -2.76
C THR A 159 -0.36 16.34 -1.82
N ALA A 160 -1.57 16.64 -1.34
CA ALA A 160 -2.38 15.70 -0.56
C ALA A 160 -2.78 14.45 -1.37
N ALA A 161 -2.79 14.54 -2.70
CA ALA A 161 -3.16 13.42 -3.57
C ALA A 161 -2.28 12.18 -3.38
N VAL A 162 -1.00 12.35 -3.06
CA VAL A 162 -0.06 11.23 -2.87
C VAL A 162 -0.42 10.37 -1.65
N PRO A 163 -0.47 10.90 -0.41
CA PRO A 163 -0.82 10.08 0.74
C PRO A 163 -2.27 9.56 0.69
N ILE A 164 -3.21 10.30 0.08
CA ILE A 164 -4.57 9.83 -0.21
C ILE A 164 -4.52 8.59 -1.13
N ALA A 165 -3.81 8.68 -2.25
CA ALA A 165 -3.71 7.58 -3.22
C ALA A 165 -3.03 6.35 -2.61
N ILE A 166 -1.95 6.54 -1.84
CA ILE A 166 -1.29 5.44 -1.12
C ILE A 166 -2.29 4.77 -0.17
N SER A 167 -3.03 5.55 0.63
CA SER A 167 -4.00 5.00 1.58
C SER A 167 -5.13 4.23 0.88
N PHE A 168 -5.66 4.80 -0.20
CA PHE A 168 -6.68 4.16 -1.03
C PHE A 168 -6.19 2.84 -1.63
N LEU A 169 -4.99 2.85 -2.23
CA LEU A 169 -4.43 1.68 -2.89
C LEU A 169 -4.17 0.54 -1.90
N PHE A 170 -3.62 0.82 -0.71
CA PHE A 170 -3.46 -0.21 0.32
C PHE A 170 -4.81 -0.80 0.74
N ALA A 171 -5.80 0.03 1.05
CA ALA A 171 -7.11 -0.43 1.48
C ALA A 171 -7.84 -1.23 0.38
N ALA A 172 -7.96 -0.67 -0.83
CA ALA A 172 -8.68 -1.29 -1.93
C ALA A 172 -7.98 -2.57 -2.44
N ALA A 173 -6.66 -2.52 -2.63
CA ALA A 173 -5.91 -3.70 -3.05
C ALA A 173 -5.86 -4.78 -1.98
N GLY A 174 -5.81 -4.41 -0.70
CA GLY A 174 -5.88 -5.34 0.42
C GLY A 174 -7.23 -6.07 0.51
N VAL A 175 -8.35 -5.36 0.39
CA VAL A 175 -9.69 -5.97 0.32
C VAL A 175 -9.80 -6.92 -0.90
N ALA A 176 -9.30 -6.48 -2.06
CA ALA A 176 -9.30 -7.32 -3.26
C ALA A 176 -8.34 -8.52 -3.15
N ALA A 177 -7.24 -8.40 -2.40
CA ALA A 177 -6.31 -9.49 -2.11
C ALA A 177 -6.98 -10.53 -1.19
N LEU A 178 -7.70 -10.10 -0.16
CA LEU A 178 -8.52 -10.98 0.66
C LEU A 178 -9.54 -11.73 -0.18
N ALA A 179 -10.31 -11.01 -0.99
CA ALA A 179 -11.31 -11.62 -1.86
C ALA A 179 -10.68 -12.66 -2.79
N SER A 180 -9.51 -12.37 -3.36
CA SER A 180 -8.78 -13.32 -4.21
C SER A 180 -8.38 -14.57 -3.43
N ALA A 181 -7.72 -14.41 -2.28
CA ALA A 181 -7.29 -15.52 -1.42
C ALA A 181 -8.45 -16.38 -0.92
N VAL A 182 -9.57 -15.76 -0.53
CA VAL A 182 -10.78 -16.49 -0.12
C VAL A 182 -11.41 -17.19 -1.31
N SER A 183 -11.44 -16.55 -2.49
CA SER A 183 -12.00 -17.14 -3.70
C SER A 183 -11.26 -18.40 -4.12
N ALA A 184 -9.92 -18.39 -4.03
CA ALA A 184 -9.10 -19.54 -4.33
C ALA A 184 -9.38 -20.76 -3.44
N ARG A 185 -9.85 -20.55 -2.20
CA ARG A 185 -10.03 -21.62 -1.20
C ARG A 185 -11.47 -22.03 -0.97
N ARG A 186 -12.39 -21.09 -1.07
CA ARG A 186 -13.79 -21.22 -0.65
C ARG A 186 -14.77 -20.84 -1.77
N GLY A 187 -14.26 -20.47 -2.94
CA GLY A 187 -15.05 -20.05 -4.07
C GLY A 187 -15.50 -18.59 -4.00
N PRO A 188 -15.97 -18.05 -5.13
CA PRO A 188 -16.08 -16.60 -5.31
C PRO A 188 -17.28 -15.98 -4.59
N THR A 189 -18.33 -16.74 -4.25
CA THR A 189 -19.45 -16.21 -3.45
C THR A 189 -19.00 -15.88 -2.01
N ILE A 190 -18.23 -16.77 -1.39
CA ILE A 190 -17.68 -16.55 -0.04
C ILE A 190 -16.66 -15.41 -0.08
N ALA A 191 -15.89 -15.29 -1.16
CA ALA A 191 -14.98 -14.17 -1.37
C ALA A 191 -15.67 -12.81 -1.38
N LEU A 192 -16.80 -12.72 -2.09
CA LEU A 192 -17.60 -11.50 -2.12
C LEU A 192 -18.19 -11.17 -0.75
N ALA A 193 -18.65 -12.17 0.01
CA ALA A 193 -19.08 -11.97 1.39
C ALA A 193 -17.93 -11.45 2.28
N ALA A 194 -16.72 -12.00 2.15
CA ALA A 194 -15.54 -11.52 2.88
C ALA A 194 -15.18 -10.06 2.53
N ALA A 195 -15.26 -9.69 1.25
CA ALA A 195 -15.05 -8.31 0.82
C ALA A 195 -16.11 -7.36 1.39
N LEU A 196 -17.38 -7.77 1.33
CA LEU A 196 -18.51 -7.01 1.90
C LEU A 196 -18.37 -6.82 3.41
N LEU A 197 -17.88 -7.82 4.15
CA LEU A 197 -17.60 -7.68 5.58
C LEU A 197 -16.57 -6.59 5.86
N LEU A 198 -15.46 -6.54 5.10
CA LEU A 198 -14.47 -5.47 5.25
C LEU A 198 -15.03 -4.10 4.84
N HIS A 199 -15.78 -4.03 3.73
CA HIS A 199 -16.47 -2.80 3.31
C HIS A 199 -17.49 -2.32 4.34
N GLY A 200 -18.11 -3.23 5.09
CA GLY A 200 -19.06 -2.94 6.15
C GLY A 200 -18.43 -2.69 7.52
N THR A 201 -17.09 -2.70 7.64
CA THR A 201 -16.38 -2.48 8.91
C THR A 201 -16.01 -1.00 9.05
N PRO A 202 -16.74 -0.20 9.85
CA PRO A 202 -16.58 1.25 9.86
C PRO A 202 -15.18 1.68 10.32
N GLU A 203 -14.61 1.00 11.31
CA GLU A 203 -13.28 1.32 11.85
C GLU A 203 -12.19 1.19 10.77
N LEU A 204 -12.23 0.13 9.95
CA LEU A 204 -11.28 -0.06 8.86
C LEU A 204 -11.36 1.11 7.87
N LEU A 205 -12.58 1.54 7.52
CA LEU A 205 -12.78 2.66 6.61
C LEU A 205 -12.31 3.98 7.21
N THR A 206 -12.63 4.20 8.50
CA THR A 206 -12.19 5.38 9.27
C THR A 206 -10.68 5.53 9.27
N LEU A 207 -9.96 4.46 9.61
CA LEU A 207 -8.51 4.45 9.61
C LEU A 207 -7.94 4.63 8.18
N ALA A 208 -8.64 4.10 7.16
CA ALA A 208 -8.20 4.19 5.76
C ALA A 208 -8.26 5.63 5.24
N TRP A 209 -9.39 6.34 5.34
CA TRP A 209 -9.46 7.73 4.85
C TRP A 209 -8.71 8.72 5.75
N ASN A 210 -8.51 8.38 7.03
CA ASN A 210 -7.62 9.14 7.92
C ASN A 210 -6.12 8.92 7.65
N GLN A 211 -5.77 8.11 6.65
CA GLN A 211 -4.39 7.86 6.20
C GLN A 211 -3.50 7.16 7.24
N TYR A 212 -4.07 6.45 8.21
CA TYR A 212 -3.30 5.82 9.29
C TYR A 212 -2.47 4.63 8.81
N ALA A 213 -1.32 4.40 9.45
CA ALA A 213 -0.39 3.33 9.09
C ALA A 213 -0.96 1.93 9.38
N ASP A 214 -1.90 1.83 10.33
CA ASP A 214 -2.58 0.62 10.77
C ASP A 214 -3.18 -0.17 9.60
N VAL A 215 -3.84 0.53 8.67
CA VAL A 215 -4.42 -0.10 7.48
C VAL A 215 -3.33 -0.68 6.58
N LYS A 216 -2.21 0.03 6.40
CA LYS A 216 -1.11 -0.45 5.53
C LYS A 216 -0.46 -1.69 6.14
N LEU A 217 -0.23 -1.68 7.45
CA LEU A 217 0.29 -2.83 8.20
C LEU A 217 -0.68 -4.01 8.14
N ALA A 218 -1.97 -3.78 8.40
CA ALA A 218 -2.99 -4.82 8.36
C ALA A 218 -3.08 -5.49 6.98
N MET A 219 -3.00 -4.72 5.89
CA MET A 219 -3.03 -5.27 4.53
C MET A 219 -1.74 -6.01 4.16
N LEU A 220 -0.58 -5.58 4.67
CA LEU A 220 0.67 -6.33 4.53
C LEU A 220 0.61 -7.67 5.27
N LEU A 221 0.11 -7.67 6.51
CA LEU A 221 -0.10 -8.88 7.29
C LEU A 221 -1.11 -9.81 6.61
N LEU A 222 -2.18 -9.26 6.02
CA LEU A 222 -3.16 -10.03 5.27
C LEU A 222 -2.54 -10.73 4.06
N VAL A 223 -1.74 -10.03 3.25
CA VAL A 223 -1.03 -10.62 2.12
C VAL A 223 -0.04 -11.68 2.59
N ALA A 224 0.70 -11.43 3.66
CA ALA A 224 1.62 -12.41 4.25
C ALA A 224 0.89 -13.68 4.71
N VAL A 225 -0.23 -13.54 5.42
CA VAL A 225 -1.07 -14.66 5.85
C VAL A 225 -1.63 -15.41 4.65
N ALA A 226 -2.16 -14.71 3.64
CA ALA A 226 -2.71 -15.30 2.42
C ALA A 226 -1.67 -16.19 1.71
N LEU A 227 -0.44 -15.69 1.56
CA LEU A 227 0.67 -16.46 1.00
C LEU A 227 1.04 -17.67 1.87
N ALA A 228 1.13 -17.48 3.20
CA ALA A 228 1.48 -18.57 4.12
C ALA A 228 0.43 -19.69 4.17
N VAL A 229 -0.87 -19.38 3.99
CA VAL A 229 -1.91 -20.42 3.94
C VAL A 229 -2.03 -21.09 2.58
N GLU A 230 -1.53 -20.49 1.50
CA GLU A 230 -1.38 -21.19 0.22
C GLU A 230 -0.27 -22.25 0.28
N GLU A 231 0.82 -21.98 1.00
CA GLU A 231 1.94 -22.94 1.14
C GLU A 231 1.62 -24.14 2.03
N ARG A 232 0.56 -24.08 2.86
CA ARG A 232 0.31 -25.05 3.95
C ARG A 232 -0.34 -26.40 3.56
N PHE A 233 -0.16 -26.89 2.33
CA PHE A 233 -0.37 -28.31 1.97
C PHE A 233 0.73 -28.84 1.02
N ALA A 234 1.96 -28.34 1.14
CA ALA A 234 3.14 -28.89 0.48
C ALA A 234 4.25 -29.17 1.50
N LEU A 235 3.93 -29.98 2.52
CA LEU A 235 4.91 -30.78 3.27
C LEU A 235 4.60 -32.25 3.01
#